data_AF-A0A7J8H3L1-F1
#
_entry.id   AF-A0A7J8H3L1-F1
#
_cell.length_a   1.000
_cell.length_b   1.000
_cell.length_c   1.000
_cell.angle_alpha   90.00
_cell.angle_beta   90.00
_cell.angle_gamma   90.00
#
_symmetry.space_group_name_H-M   'P 1'
#
loop_
_entity.id
_entity.type
_entity.pdbx_description
1 polymer ?
#
loop_
_entity_poly.entity_id
_entity_poly.type
_entity_poly.pdbx_seq_one_letter_code
_entity_poly.pdbx_strand_id
1 'polypeptide(L)'
;MPRPVKVAALGGQTYLSSILRFFVKSLASKTSDWLGYMRFLIIPLGSHPVAKYLGSVDSRYSSNFLDSGWRDLFSRSEPPVSEQLDVVGRVMQYVNGAGVTHQLPVAEAMLTCRHKFPDEDSYQKFIPFIGVVKVGLVEDSPSATGDGDDSPVVSLTVPSTSPPSSSGLSRDAMATPPSSPSMSSALAVVGSPSSPYGDVIGLQVDYWLGHPGERRREGDKRDASSKNTLKSVFRSVQVSRLPHGGEAQLSGTMAMTVVTKEKNKKVPTIFLSKKPREKEVDSKSQVIEGISRLICSAKQQQTMLRVSIDGVEWSDIKFFQLAAQWPTHVKHFPVGLFSGSKAT
;
A
#
# COMPACT_ATOMS: atom_id res chain seq x y z
N MET A 1 -27.96 21.09 9.50
CA MET A 1 -27.62 19.70 9.17
C MET A 1 -27.33 18.92 10.45
N PRO A 2 -27.74 17.65 10.56
CA PRO A 2 -27.42 16.82 11.72
C PRO A 2 -25.91 16.66 11.91
N ARG A 3 -25.48 16.42 13.16
CA ARG A 3 -24.06 16.21 13.48
C ARG A 3 -23.55 14.97 12.74
N PRO A 4 -22.39 15.03 12.07
CA PRO A 4 -21.83 13.85 11.41
C PRO A 4 -21.58 12.72 12.41
N VAL A 5 -21.86 11.49 11.99
CA VAL A 5 -21.49 10.27 12.71
C VAL A 5 -19.97 10.13 12.64
N LYS A 6 -19.34 10.10 13.81
CA LYS A 6 -17.90 9.84 13.94
C LYS A 6 -17.67 8.33 13.95
N VAL A 7 -16.84 7.85 13.04
CA VAL A 7 -16.43 6.44 12.94
C VAL A 7 -14.97 6.34 13.30
N ALA A 8 -14.65 5.81 14.48
CA ALA A 8 -13.27 5.58 14.90
C ALA A 8 -12.70 4.32 14.25
N ALA A 9 -11.65 4.48 13.45
CA ALA A 9 -10.94 3.40 12.77
C ALA A 9 -9.61 3.14 13.50
N LEU A 10 -9.60 2.16 14.41
CA LEU A 10 -8.39 1.65 15.03
C LEU A 10 -7.77 0.55 14.16
N GLY A 11 -6.56 0.77 13.64
CA GLY A 11 -5.87 -0.27 12.89
C GLY A 11 -4.66 0.21 12.12
N GLY A 12 -4.01 -0.74 11.44
CA GLY A 12 -2.95 -0.45 10.48
C GLY A 12 -3.48 0.03 9.13
N GLN A 13 -2.55 0.35 8.22
CA GLN A 13 -2.87 0.88 6.89
C GLN A 13 -3.80 -0.04 6.07
N THR A 14 -3.65 -1.37 6.19
CA THR A 14 -4.49 -2.36 5.50
C THR A 14 -5.95 -2.33 5.97
N TYR A 15 -6.18 -2.12 7.26
CA TYR A 15 -7.51 -1.97 7.83
C TYR A 15 -8.19 -0.70 7.31
N LEU A 16 -7.47 0.42 7.27
CA LEU A 16 -7.97 1.65 6.67
C LEU A 16 -8.31 1.46 5.18
N SER A 17 -7.49 0.72 4.43
CA SER A 17 -7.76 0.38 3.04
C SER A 17 -9.09 -0.37 2.88
N SER A 18 -9.40 -1.31 3.77
CA SER A 18 -10.68 -2.03 3.78
C SER A 18 -11.86 -1.10 4.05
N ILE A 19 -11.73 -0.18 5.01
CA ILE A 19 -12.76 0.84 5.30
C ILE A 19 -12.98 1.73 4.09
N LEU A 20 -11.92 2.21 3.44
CA LEU A 20 -12.01 3.05 2.24
C LEU A 20 -12.75 2.34 1.11
N ARG A 21 -12.41 1.07 0.84
CA ARG A 21 -13.09 0.27 -0.20
C ARG A 21 -14.58 0.14 0.09
N PHE A 22 -14.95 -0.13 1.35
CA PHE A 22 -16.34 -0.23 1.75
C PHE A 22 -17.07 1.12 1.66
N PHE A 23 -16.43 2.21 2.08
CA PHE A 23 -16.98 3.56 2.00
C PHE A 23 -17.29 3.95 0.55
N VAL A 24 -16.32 3.78 -0.35
CA VAL A 24 -16.49 4.08 -1.78
C VAL A 24 -17.55 3.21 -2.41
N LYS A 25 -17.55 1.90 -2.13
CA LYS A 25 -18.55 0.96 -2.67
C LYS A 25 -19.97 1.28 -2.20
N SER A 26 -20.14 1.52 -0.89
CA SER A 26 -21.45 1.76 -0.28
C SER A 26 -22.07 3.08 -0.70
N LEU A 27 -21.24 4.09 -1.02
CA LEU A 27 -21.71 5.40 -1.44
C LEU A 27 -21.77 5.59 -2.96
N ALA A 28 -21.23 4.67 -3.77
CA ALA A 28 -21.21 4.80 -5.22
C ALA A 28 -22.59 5.09 -5.86
N SER A 29 -23.67 4.52 -5.30
CA SER A 29 -25.05 4.70 -5.75
C SER A 29 -25.90 5.65 -4.89
N LYS A 30 -25.28 6.34 -3.92
CA LYS A 30 -25.97 7.28 -3.02
C LYS A 30 -25.81 8.72 -3.50
N THR A 31 -26.64 9.62 -2.98
CA THR A 31 -26.49 11.06 -3.23
C THR A 31 -25.28 11.61 -2.47
N SER A 32 -24.72 12.73 -2.94
CA SER A 32 -23.56 13.38 -2.32
C SER A 32 -23.78 13.81 -0.87
N ASP A 33 -25.04 13.99 -0.44
CA ASP A 33 -25.39 14.38 0.93
C ASP A 33 -24.83 13.40 1.97
N TRP A 34 -24.72 12.11 1.61
CA TRP A 34 -24.15 11.07 2.47
C TRP A 34 -22.68 11.30 2.83
N LEU A 35 -21.92 11.99 1.97
CA LEU A 35 -20.52 12.30 2.22
C LEU A 35 -20.33 13.27 3.39
N GLY A 36 -21.35 14.10 3.69
CA GLY A 36 -21.33 15.04 4.81
C GLY A 36 -21.74 14.43 6.15
N TYR A 37 -22.36 13.25 6.16
CA TYR A 37 -22.89 12.62 7.38
C TYR A 37 -21.89 11.72 8.10
N MET A 38 -20.74 11.42 7.52
CA MET A 38 -19.73 10.54 8.12
C MET A 38 -18.41 11.29 8.28
N ARG A 39 -17.72 11.01 9.39
CA ARG A 39 -16.36 11.49 9.64
C ARG A 39 -15.54 10.37 10.25
N PHE A 40 -14.46 9.99 9.58
CA PHE A 40 -13.57 8.92 10.04
C PHE A 40 -12.47 9.47 10.93
N LEU A 41 -12.23 8.84 12.07
CA LEU A 41 -11.16 9.18 13.00
C LEU A 41 -10.10 8.08 12.90
N ILE A 42 -8.95 8.38 12.32
CA ILE A 42 -7.91 7.37 12.07
C ILE A 42 -7.03 7.27 13.31
N ILE A 43 -7.02 6.11 13.97
CA ILE A 43 -6.22 5.84 15.16
C ILE A 43 -5.21 4.75 14.77
N PRO A 44 -3.94 5.14 14.50
CA PRO A 44 -2.99 4.27 13.84
C PRO A 44 -2.45 3.21 14.78
N LEU A 45 -2.40 1.97 14.32
CA LEU A 45 -1.63 0.89 14.94
C LEU A 45 -0.45 0.54 14.01
N GLY A 46 0.77 0.62 14.52
CA GLY A 46 1.99 0.41 13.72
C GLY A 46 2.28 1.49 12.67
N SER A 47 3.05 1.15 11.64
CA SER A 47 3.45 2.08 10.57
C SER A 47 2.26 2.46 9.69
N HIS A 48 1.97 3.75 9.61
CA HIS A 48 0.78 4.25 8.93
C HIS A 48 1.08 5.54 8.12
N PRO A 49 1.34 5.44 6.80
CA PRO A 49 1.65 6.60 5.95
C PRO A 49 0.59 7.71 6.00
N VAL A 50 -0.70 7.35 6.01
CA VAL A 50 -1.78 8.34 6.16
C VAL A 50 -1.70 9.04 7.51
N ALA A 51 -1.52 8.33 8.62
CA ALA A 51 -1.39 8.95 9.94
C ALA A 51 -0.16 9.87 10.03
N LYS A 52 0.97 9.48 9.42
CA LYS A 52 2.16 10.35 9.33
C LYS A 52 1.84 11.67 8.63
N TYR A 53 1.08 11.63 7.54
CA TYR A 53 0.60 12.84 6.87
C TYR A 53 -0.37 13.63 7.76
N LEU A 54 -1.36 12.99 8.40
CA LEU A 54 -2.28 13.67 9.32
C LEU A 54 -1.55 14.41 10.44
N GLY A 55 -0.51 13.80 11.01
CA GLY A 55 0.33 14.46 12.01
C GLY A 55 1.16 15.63 11.48
N SER A 56 1.42 15.68 10.17
CA SER A 56 2.09 16.83 9.55
C SER A 56 1.19 18.04 9.37
N VAL A 57 -0.14 17.84 9.32
CA VAL A 57 -1.14 18.91 9.19
C VAL A 57 -1.89 19.21 10.49
N ASP A 58 -1.76 18.36 11.51
CA ASP A 58 -2.34 18.53 12.84
C ASP A 58 -1.33 18.07 13.92
N SER A 59 -0.71 19.04 14.58
CA SER A 59 0.28 18.80 15.64
C SER A 59 -0.33 18.15 16.89
N ARG A 60 -1.63 18.37 17.17
CA ARG A 60 -2.33 17.74 18.28
C ARG A 60 -2.59 16.27 17.98
N TYR A 61 -2.98 15.95 16.74
CA TYR A 61 -3.05 14.57 16.26
C TYR A 61 -1.69 13.88 16.37
N SER A 62 -0.63 14.53 15.88
CA SER A 62 0.75 14.03 15.95
C SER A 62 1.16 13.70 17.38
N SER A 63 0.91 14.61 18.33
CA SER A 63 1.28 14.42 19.74
C SER A 63 0.49 13.30 20.43
N ASN A 64 -0.70 12.96 19.94
CA ASN A 64 -1.52 11.89 20.53
C ASN A 64 -1.14 10.50 19.98
N PHE A 65 -0.75 10.41 18.71
CA PHE A 65 -0.68 9.10 18.01
C PHE A 65 0.65 8.80 17.31
N LEU A 66 1.58 9.77 17.21
CA LEU A 66 2.87 9.60 16.53
C LEU A 66 4.08 9.78 17.45
N ASP A 67 3.88 9.94 18.75
CA ASP A 67 4.97 9.95 19.73
C ASP A 67 5.64 8.56 19.85
N SER A 68 6.78 8.49 20.54
CA SER A 68 7.45 7.21 20.79
C SER A 68 6.57 6.27 21.63
N GLY A 69 5.93 6.78 22.68
CA GLY A 69 5.10 5.97 23.57
C GLY A 69 3.98 5.21 22.86
N TRP A 70 3.23 5.86 21.96
CA TRP A 70 2.20 5.21 21.16
C TRP A 70 2.79 4.19 20.17
N ARG A 71 3.88 4.55 19.49
CA ARG A 71 4.53 3.65 18.52
C ARG A 71 5.13 2.42 19.18
N ASP A 72 5.78 2.57 20.32
CA ASP A 72 6.42 1.49 21.06
C ASP A 72 5.39 0.54 21.66
N LEU A 73 4.24 1.07 22.10
CA LEU A 73 3.12 0.27 22.59
C LEU A 73 2.51 -0.60 21.49
N PHE A 74 2.23 -0.02 20.32
CA PHE A 74 1.50 -0.70 19.23
C PHE A 74 2.40 -1.33 18.16
N SER A 75 3.72 -1.38 18.38
CA SER A 75 4.66 -2.15 17.56
C SER A 75 4.95 -3.54 18.13
N ARG A 76 4.56 -3.79 19.39
CA ARG A 76 4.75 -5.08 20.08
C ARG A 76 3.54 -5.98 19.86
N SER A 77 3.79 -7.28 19.74
CA SER A 77 2.74 -8.31 19.69
C SER A 77 2.21 -8.67 21.08
N GLU A 78 3.02 -8.47 22.12
CA GLU A 78 2.69 -8.79 23.50
C GLU A 78 2.13 -7.55 24.23
N PRO A 79 1.17 -7.74 25.15
CA PRO A 79 0.64 -6.65 25.96
C PRO A 79 1.73 -6.07 26.88
N PRO A 80 1.68 -4.76 27.19
CA PRO A 80 2.63 -4.15 28.10
C PRO A 80 2.45 -4.72 29.51
N VAL A 81 3.56 -4.94 30.22
CA VAL A 81 3.57 -5.44 31.61
C VAL A 81 3.02 -4.40 32.60
N SER A 82 3.01 -3.11 32.22
CA SER A 82 2.43 -2.01 32.99
C SER A 82 1.73 -1.01 32.09
N GLU A 83 0.55 -0.52 32.48
CA GLU A 83 -0.16 0.57 31.78
C GLU A 83 0.54 1.92 32.03
N GLN A 84 1.48 2.27 31.16
CA GLN A 84 2.18 3.56 31.23
C GLN A 84 1.53 4.66 30.39
N LEU A 85 0.64 4.29 29.46
CA LEU A 85 0.04 5.19 28.49
C LEU A 85 -1.48 5.23 28.65
N ASP A 86 -2.05 6.43 28.80
CA ASP A 86 -3.51 6.62 28.83
C ASP A 86 -4.10 6.51 27.40
N VAL A 87 -4.26 5.28 26.93
CA VAL A 87 -4.82 4.98 25.61
C VAL A 87 -6.26 5.48 25.50
N VAL A 88 -7.08 5.19 26.51
CA VAL A 88 -8.51 5.56 26.51
C VAL A 88 -8.67 7.08 26.51
N GLY A 89 -7.93 7.80 27.34
CA GLY A 89 -7.96 9.26 27.38
C GLY A 89 -7.54 9.89 26.06
N ARG A 90 -6.46 9.40 25.41
CA ARG A 90 -6.05 9.86 24.08
C ARG A 90 -7.13 9.64 23.01
N VAL A 91 -7.73 8.44 22.98
CA VAL A 91 -8.81 8.12 22.04
C VAL A 91 -10.03 9.00 22.29
N MET A 92 -10.46 9.14 23.55
CA MET A 92 -11.60 9.97 23.92
C MET A 92 -11.35 11.45 23.66
N GLN A 93 -10.13 11.92 23.89
CA GLN A 93 -9.71 13.28 23.53
C GLN A 93 -9.85 13.50 22.02
N TYR A 94 -9.47 12.54 21.17
CA TYR A 94 -9.63 12.64 19.73
C TYR A 94 -11.10 12.57 19.29
N VAL A 95 -11.87 11.63 19.83
CA VAL A 95 -13.32 11.51 19.56
C VAL A 95 -14.05 12.80 19.88
N ASN A 96 -13.76 13.42 21.03
CA ASN A 96 -14.41 14.66 21.45
C ASN A 96 -13.84 15.89 20.73
N GLY A 97 -12.53 15.93 20.52
CA GLY A 97 -11.80 17.08 20.01
C GLY A 97 -11.74 17.20 18.49
N ALA A 98 -12.01 16.13 17.72
CA ALA A 98 -11.97 16.17 16.26
C ALA A 98 -13.17 16.95 15.67
N GLY A 99 -13.02 18.27 15.56
CA GLY A 99 -14.04 19.20 15.09
C GLY A 99 -14.01 19.45 13.59
N VAL A 100 -12.84 19.36 12.96
CA VAL A 100 -12.63 19.71 11.54
C VAL A 100 -12.62 18.47 10.67
N THR A 101 -13.15 18.59 9.45
CA THR A 101 -13.05 17.54 8.42
C THR A 101 -11.94 17.88 7.44
N HIS A 102 -10.96 17.00 7.32
CA HIS A 102 -9.92 17.00 6.30
C HIS A 102 -10.29 16.02 5.17
N GLN A 103 -10.38 16.54 3.95
CA GLN A 103 -10.88 15.79 2.80
C GLN A 103 -9.72 15.08 2.07
N LEU A 104 -9.40 13.85 2.44
CA LEU A 104 -8.33 13.10 1.76
C LEU A 104 -8.79 12.71 0.35
N PRO A 105 -8.04 13.05 -0.71
CA PRO A 105 -8.45 12.75 -2.07
C PRO A 105 -8.29 11.26 -2.38
N VAL A 106 -9.33 10.67 -2.97
CA VAL A 106 -9.34 9.25 -3.35
C VAL A 106 -8.80 9.09 -4.76
N ALA A 107 -7.77 8.27 -4.92
CA ALA A 107 -7.19 7.87 -6.19
C ALA A 107 -7.67 6.46 -6.58
N GLU A 108 -7.43 6.08 -7.84
CA GLU A 108 -7.81 4.78 -8.38
C GLU A 108 -6.58 3.99 -8.82
N ALA A 109 -6.54 2.71 -8.46
CA ALA A 109 -5.65 1.72 -9.04
C ALA A 109 -6.47 0.70 -9.84
N MET A 110 -6.26 0.65 -11.15
CA MET A 110 -6.78 -0.39 -12.04
C MET A 110 -5.72 -1.47 -12.23
N LEU A 111 -5.99 -2.67 -11.74
CA LEU A 111 -5.13 -3.83 -11.87
C LEU A 111 -5.64 -4.74 -12.99
N THR A 112 -4.81 -5.05 -13.98
CA THR A 112 -5.11 -6.07 -15.00
C THR A 112 -4.47 -7.39 -14.58
N CYS A 113 -5.30 -8.33 -14.13
CA CYS A 113 -4.88 -9.61 -13.53
C CYS A 113 -4.99 -10.75 -14.54
N ARG A 114 -4.11 -11.75 -14.47
CA ARG A 114 -4.29 -13.02 -15.21
C ARG A 114 -5.36 -13.87 -14.52
N HIS A 115 -6.15 -14.62 -15.31
CA HIS A 115 -6.96 -15.70 -14.75
C HIS A 115 -6.08 -16.84 -14.22
N LYS A 116 -6.63 -17.59 -13.26
CA LYS A 116 -6.00 -18.80 -12.74
C LYS A 116 -5.92 -19.89 -13.82
N PHE A 117 -6.84 -19.88 -14.79
CA PHE A 117 -6.90 -20.84 -15.88
C PHE A 117 -6.26 -20.25 -17.16
N PRO A 118 -5.46 -21.03 -17.90
CA PRO A 118 -4.70 -20.53 -19.04
C PRO A 118 -5.53 -19.96 -20.19
N ASP A 119 -6.75 -20.46 -20.38
CA ASP A 119 -7.61 -20.16 -21.53
C ASP A 119 -8.58 -19.00 -21.30
N GLU A 120 -8.56 -18.35 -20.13
CA GLU A 120 -9.44 -17.22 -19.84
C GLU A 120 -8.73 -15.87 -20.00
N ASP A 121 -9.46 -14.92 -20.59
CA ASP A 121 -9.05 -13.54 -20.78
C ASP A 121 -8.70 -12.86 -19.45
N SER A 122 -7.78 -11.89 -19.45
CA SER A 122 -7.48 -11.14 -18.21
C SER A 122 -8.68 -10.35 -17.69
N TYR A 123 -8.79 -10.23 -16.37
CA TYR A 123 -9.82 -9.44 -15.71
C TYR A 123 -9.25 -8.20 -15.03
N GLN A 124 -10.11 -7.22 -14.74
CA GLN A 124 -9.72 -5.95 -14.13
C GLN A 124 -10.31 -5.78 -12.73
N LYS A 125 -9.51 -5.21 -11.82
CA LYS A 125 -9.97 -4.76 -10.49
C LYS A 125 -9.72 -3.26 -10.36
N PHE A 126 -10.71 -2.52 -9.88
CA PHE A 126 -10.61 -1.10 -9.58
C PHE A 126 -10.58 -0.91 -8.07
N ILE A 127 -9.47 -0.36 -7.55
CA ILE A 127 -9.20 -0.28 -6.12
C ILE A 127 -9.01 1.18 -5.73
N PRO A 128 -9.85 1.76 -4.86
CA PRO A 128 -9.62 3.08 -4.32
C PRO A 128 -8.44 3.05 -3.35
N PHE A 129 -7.61 4.08 -3.39
CA PHE A 129 -6.51 4.25 -2.44
C PHE A 129 -6.31 5.73 -2.08
N ILE A 130 -5.74 5.99 -0.90
CA ILE A 130 -5.46 7.34 -0.40
C ILE A 130 -4.01 7.50 0.08
N GLY A 131 -3.27 6.40 0.25
CA GLY A 131 -1.90 6.40 0.74
C GLY A 131 -0.90 6.18 -0.38
N VAL A 132 -0.54 4.92 -0.61
CA VAL A 132 0.66 4.53 -1.36
C VAL A 132 0.45 3.26 -2.18
N VAL A 133 1.00 3.25 -3.39
CA VAL A 133 1.15 2.06 -4.25
C VAL A 133 2.62 1.74 -4.43
N LYS A 134 3.04 0.48 -4.26
CA LYS A 134 4.43 0.05 -4.38
C LYS A 134 4.59 -1.19 -5.27
N VAL A 135 5.67 -1.22 -6.04
CA VAL A 135 6.16 -2.37 -6.80
C VAL A 135 7.68 -2.48 -6.67
N GLY A 136 8.22 -3.69 -6.62
CA GLY A 136 9.63 -3.95 -6.32
C GLY A 136 9.82 -4.40 -4.88
N LEU A 137 11.05 -4.30 -4.36
CA LEU A 137 11.35 -4.70 -2.98
C LEU A 137 10.53 -3.84 -2.02
N VAL A 138 9.48 -4.44 -1.45
CA VAL A 138 8.75 -3.87 -0.33
C VAL A 138 9.70 -4.04 0.85
N GLU A 139 10.44 -2.98 1.19
CA GLU A 139 11.11 -2.96 2.49
C GLU A 139 9.99 -3.03 3.54
N ASP A 140 9.80 -4.23 4.11
CA ASP A 140 9.28 -4.33 5.46
C ASP A 140 10.24 -3.51 6.33
N SER A 141 9.66 -2.61 7.12
CA SER A 141 10.44 -1.79 8.05
C SER A 141 11.31 -2.74 8.88
N PRO A 142 12.62 -2.49 9.05
CA PRO A 142 13.47 -3.43 9.78
C PRO A 142 12.97 -3.50 11.21
N SER A 143 12.33 -4.61 11.58
CA SER A 143 12.43 -5.11 12.94
C SER A 143 13.92 -5.26 13.20
N ALA A 144 14.37 -4.66 14.30
CA ALA A 144 15.76 -4.61 14.70
C ALA A 144 16.40 -5.99 14.55
N THR A 145 17.56 -6.02 13.89
CA THR A 145 18.46 -7.17 13.84
C THR A 145 18.65 -7.75 15.24
N GLY A 146 18.12 -8.95 15.44
CA GLY A 146 18.33 -9.80 16.58
C GLY A 146 18.30 -11.24 16.09
N ASP A 147 19.49 -11.83 16.02
CA ASP A 147 19.79 -13.22 15.70
C ASP A 147 18.84 -14.20 16.40
N GLY A 148 18.32 -15.21 15.69
CA GLY A 148 17.41 -16.18 16.31
C GLY A 148 16.78 -17.15 15.32
N ASP A 149 17.33 -18.36 15.33
CA ASP A 149 17.03 -19.55 14.54
C ASP A 149 15.54 -19.98 14.48
N ASP A 150 15.21 -20.61 13.35
CA ASP A 150 14.11 -21.53 13.02
C ASP A 150 12.74 -21.43 13.76
N SER A 151 11.67 -21.04 13.05
CA SER A 151 10.31 -21.54 13.34
C SER A 151 9.31 -21.31 12.19
N PRO A 152 8.31 -22.20 12.01
CA PRO A 152 7.55 -22.33 10.77
C PRO A 152 6.34 -21.41 10.66
N VAL A 153 5.89 -21.27 9.41
CA VAL A 153 4.74 -20.49 8.93
C VAL A 153 3.46 -20.84 9.71
N VAL A 154 3.00 -19.94 10.58
CA VAL A 154 1.70 -20.08 11.25
C VAL A 154 0.60 -19.61 10.29
N SER A 155 -0.12 -20.56 9.72
CA SER A 155 -1.35 -20.32 8.98
C SER A 155 -2.47 -19.88 9.94
N LEU A 156 -3.00 -18.68 9.75
CA LEU A 156 -4.17 -18.18 10.47
C LEU A 156 -5.44 -18.87 9.93
N THR A 157 -5.78 -20.03 10.48
CA THR A 157 -7.13 -20.60 10.34
C THR A 157 -8.02 -20.12 11.47
N VAL A 158 -9.07 -19.39 11.09
CA VAL A 158 -10.15 -18.91 11.96
C VAL A 158 -11.00 -20.09 12.42
N PRO A 159 -11.29 -20.28 13.73
CA PRO A 159 -12.24 -21.30 14.15
C PRO A 159 -13.67 -20.78 13.97
N SER A 160 -14.43 -21.39 13.05
CA SER A 160 -15.88 -21.21 12.96
C SER A 160 -16.58 -22.01 14.07
N THR A 161 -17.42 -21.33 14.83
CA THR A 161 -18.25 -21.91 15.89
C THR A 161 -19.56 -22.45 15.31
N SER A 162 -19.74 -23.76 15.36
CA SER A 162 -21.04 -24.45 15.24
C SER A 162 -21.15 -25.48 16.37
N PRO A 163 -22.29 -25.65 17.05
CA PRO A 163 -22.41 -26.54 18.20
C PRO A 163 -22.55 -28.02 17.79
N PRO A 164 -22.15 -28.99 18.63
CA PRO A 164 -22.25 -30.41 18.30
C PRO A 164 -23.62 -30.97 18.71
N SER A 165 -24.19 -31.83 17.85
CA SER A 165 -25.27 -32.74 18.20
C SER A 165 -24.74 -34.18 18.18
N SER A 166 -25.10 -34.94 19.21
CA SER A 166 -24.61 -36.28 19.49
C SER A 166 -25.52 -37.39 18.95
N SER A 167 -24.87 -38.52 18.64
CA SER A 167 -25.31 -39.93 18.72
C SER A 167 -25.91 -40.62 17.48
N GLY A 168 -25.34 -41.80 17.14
CA GLY A 168 -26.09 -42.91 16.53
C GLY A 168 -25.39 -43.79 15.46
N LEU A 169 -24.45 -44.66 15.88
CA LEU A 169 -24.19 -46.07 15.45
C LEU A 169 -24.40 -46.53 13.97
N SER A 170 -23.35 -47.08 13.33
CA SER A 170 -23.17 -48.54 13.08
C SER A 170 -22.01 -48.92 12.10
N ARG A 171 -21.18 -49.85 12.60
CA ARG A 171 -20.18 -50.82 12.08
C ARG A 171 -20.16 -51.26 10.59
N ASP A 172 -18.95 -51.39 9.99
CA ASP A 172 -18.30 -52.65 9.51
C ASP A 172 -17.03 -52.34 8.66
N ALA A 173 -15.83 -52.78 9.07
CA ALA A 173 -15.09 -53.99 8.65
C ALA A 173 -14.15 -53.83 7.42
N MET A 174 -12.84 -53.70 7.74
CA MET A 174 -11.68 -54.41 7.16
C MET A 174 -11.29 -54.26 5.67
N ALA A 175 -10.05 -53.75 5.43
CA ALA A 175 -8.96 -54.36 4.62
C ALA A 175 -8.07 -53.33 3.87
N THR A 176 -6.77 -53.32 4.18
CA THR A 176 -5.66 -53.01 3.23
C THR A 176 -5.35 -54.29 2.40
N PRO A 177 -4.48 -54.37 1.36
CA PRO A 177 -3.36 -53.50 0.87
C PRO A 177 -3.23 -53.51 -0.71
N PRO A 178 -2.04 -53.48 -1.41
CA PRO A 178 -0.75 -52.74 -1.33
C PRO A 178 -0.38 -51.93 -2.62
N SER A 179 0.80 -51.30 -2.59
CA SER A 179 1.48 -50.49 -3.64
C SER A 179 2.03 -51.26 -4.86
N SER A 180 2.24 -50.56 -5.99
CA SER A 180 3.23 -50.89 -7.06
C SER A 180 3.40 -49.78 -8.14
N PRO A 181 4.48 -49.78 -8.95
CA PRO A 181 5.29 -48.59 -9.29
C PRO A 181 5.38 -48.23 -10.80
N SER A 182 6.14 -47.15 -11.12
CA SER A 182 7.12 -47.03 -12.24
C SER A 182 6.95 -45.89 -13.27
N MET A 183 8.06 -45.11 -13.41
CA MET A 183 8.74 -44.66 -14.65
C MET A 183 7.96 -43.72 -15.61
N SER A 184 8.43 -42.58 -16.13
CA SER A 184 9.75 -41.93 -16.21
C SER A 184 9.61 -40.52 -16.81
N SER A 185 10.47 -39.61 -16.36
CA SER A 185 11.20 -38.61 -17.18
C SER A 185 10.44 -37.57 -18.01
N ALA A 186 10.36 -36.34 -17.50
CA ALA A 186 10.87 -35.17 -18.21
C ALA A 186 11.14 -34.01 -17.23
N LEU A 187 12.39 -33.57 -17.22
CA LEU A 187 12.92 -32.46 -16.45
C LEU A 187 12.20 -31.15 -16.81
N ALA A 188 11.60 -30.49 -15.83
CA ALA A 188 11.47 -29.04 -15.82
C ALA A 188 11.81 -28.53 -14.42
N VAL A 189 13.07 -28.10 -14.32
CA VAL A 189 13.66 -27.36 -13.21
C VAL A 189 12.70 -26.26 -12.77
N VAL A 190 12.03 -26.45 -11.63
CA VAL A 190 11.41 -25.35 -10.86
C VAL A 190 12.55 -24.66 -10.13
N GLY A 191 13.31 -23.88 -10.90
CA GLY A 191 14.24 -22.89 -10.37
C GLY A 191 13.45 -21.64 -10.04
N SER A 192 12.91 -21.57 -8.82
CA SER A 192 12.70 -20.26 -8.21
C SER A 192 14.07 -19.61 -8.06
N PRO A 193 14.35 -18.44 -8.62
CA PRO A 193 15.56 -17.73 -8.26
C PRO A 193 15.28 -17.04 -6.91
N SER A 194 15.41 -17.77 -5.81
CA SER A 194 15.72 -17.14 -4.52
C SER A 194 17.19 -16.70 -4.58
N SER A 195 17.44 -15.59 -5.27
CA SER A 195 18.72 -14.90 -5.26
C SER A 195 18.87 -14.15 -3.94
N PRO A 196 19.99 -14.31 -3.19
CA PRO A 196 20.26 -13.51 -1.99
C PRO A 196 20.60 -12.04 -2.32
N TYR A 197 20.59 -11.66 -3.60
CA TYR A 197 20.68 -10.28 -4.06
C TYR A 197 19.30 -9.80 -4.51
N GLY A 198 18.72 -8.88 -3.74
CA GLY A 198 17.35 -8.40 -3.86
C GLY A 198 16.82 -8.23 -5.30
N ASP A 199 15.62 -8.77 -5.51
CA ASP A 199 14.95 -8.84 -6.80
C ASP A 199 14.75 -7.45 -7.40
N VAL A 200 15.50 -7.20 -8.47
CA VAL A 200 15.32 -6.01 -9.30
C VAL A 200 14.32 -6.33 -10.41
N ILE A 201 13.42 -5.40 -10.70
CA ILE A 201 12.36 -5.61 -11.69
C ILE A 201 12.58 -4.67 -12.87
N GLY A 202 12.66 -5.24 -14.08
CA GLY A 202 12.64 -4.47 -15.31
C GLY A 202 11.24 -3.95 -15.58
N LEU A 203 11.02 -2.64 -15.43
CA LEU A 203 9.70 -2.00 -15.62
C LEU A 203 9.72 -1.00 -16.77
N GLN A 204 8.56 -0.84 -17.40
CA GLN A 204 8.19 0.32 -18.19
C GLN A 204 7.10 1.08 -17.44
N VAL A 205 7.36 2.35 -17.15
CA VAL A 205 6.40 3.26 -16.51
C VAL A 205 6.11 4.41 -17.46
N ASP A 206 4.88 4.44 -17.97
CA ASP A 206 4.36 5.54 -18.77
C ASP A 206 3.54 6.47 -17.86
N TYR A 207 3.80 7.76 -17.85
CA TYR A 207 3.13 8.71 -16.95
C TYR A 207 2.80 10.04 -17.62
N TRP A 208 1.77 10.69 -17.09
CA TRP A 208 1.23 11.97 -17.54
C TRP A 208 1.27 12.96 -16.39
N LEU A 209 1.67 14.19 -16.67
CA LEU A 209 1.69 15.26 -15.69
C LEU A 209 0.33 15.98 -15.68
N GLY A 210 -0.14 16.35 -14.49
CA GLY A 210 -1.31 17.18 -14.29
C GLY A 210 -1.00 18.63 -14.61
N HIS A 211 -1.98 19.35 -15.13
CA HIS A 211 -1.85 20.77 -15.39
C HIS A 211 -2.00 21.53 -14.06
N PRO A 212 -1.07 22.42 -13.70
CA PRO A 212 -1.25 23.28 -12.53
C PRO A 212 -2.33 24.32 -12.84
N GLY A 213 -3.54 24.10 -12.30
CA GLY A 213 -4.61 25.08 -12.12
C GLY A 213 -5.04 25.89 -13.35
N GLU A 214 -6.25 25.63 -13.85
CA GLU A 214 -6.97 26.58 -14.71
C GLU A 214 -7.12 27.94 -14.01
N ARG A 215 -6.23 28.89 -14.32
CA ARG A 215 -6.64 30.28 -14.58
C ARG A 215 -6.70 30.39 -16.09
N ARG A 216 -7.90 30.23 -16.65
CA ARG A 216 -8.14 30.36 -18.09
C ARG A 216 -7.57 31.70 -18.57
N ARG A 217 -6.48 31.62 -19.33
CA ARG A 217 -6.25 32.54 -20.45
C ARG A 217 -6.49 31.73 -21.70
N GLU A 218 -7.59 32.07 -22.35
CA GLU A 218 -8.01 31.55 -23.64
C GLU A 218 -6.93 31.89 -24.68
N GLY A 219 -6.49 30.90 -25.44
CA GLY A 219 -5.58 31.10 -26.57
C GLY A 219 -4.14 30.63 -26.36
N ASP A 220 -3.94 29.34 -26.07
CA ASP A 220 -2.75 28.63 -26.57
C ASP A 220 -3.08 27.13 -26.67
N LYS A 221 -3.25 26.63 -27.90
CA LYS A 221 -3.38 25.19 -28.16
C LYS A 221 -2.02 24.54 -27.93
N ARG A 222 -1.67 24.26 -26.68
CA ARG A 222 -0.64 23.28 -26.35
C ARG A 222 -1.31 21.95 -26.07
N ASP A 223 -0.97 20.98 -26.90
CA ASP A 223 -1.57 19.66 -26.93
C ASP A 223 -1.62 19.02 -25.54
N ALA A 224 -2.74 18.35 -25.31
CA ALA A 224 -3.05 17.57 -24.13
C ALA A 224 -1.83 16.77 -23.62
N SER A 225 -1.37 17.11 -22.41
CA SER A 225 -0.54 16.29 -21.52
C SER A 225 0.44 15.33 -22.24
N SER A 226 1.66 15.78 -22.51
CA SER A 226 2.71 14.93 -23.08
C SER A 226 2.97 13.69 -22.21
N LYS A 227 2.84 12.51 -22.82
CA LYS A 227 3.18 11.22 -22.23
C LYS A 227 4.70 11.14 -22.02
N ASN A 228 5.14 10.79 -20.82
CA ASN A 228 6.52 10.52 -20.49
C ASN A 228 6.72 9.02 -20.23
N THR A 229 7.93 8.51 -20.47
CA THR A 229 8.22 7.07 -20.32
C THR A 229 9.55 6.85 -19.61
N LEU A 230 9.53 6.06 -18.53
CA LEU A 230 10.72 5.52 -17.88
C LEU A 230 10.85 4.02 -18.18
N LYS A 231 12.02 3.59 -18.67
CA LYS A 231 12.31 2.18 -18.94
C LYS A 231 13.62 1.77 -18.29
N SER A 232 13.58 1.26 -17.06
CA SER A 232 14.78 0.85 -16.34
C SER A 232 14.58 -0.46 -15.58
N VAL A 233 15.64 -0.90 -14.92
CA VAL A 233 15.61 -1.93 -13.88
C VAL A 233 15.55 -1.20 -12.55
N PHE A 234 14.41 -1.32 -11.87
CA PHE A 234 14.13 -0.61 -10.62
C PHE A 234 14.27 -1.57 -9.44
N ARG A 235 14.83 -1.06 -8.34
CA ARG A 235 14.72 -1.70 -7.02
C ARG A 235 13.30 -1.53 -6.48
N SER A 236 12.76 -0.32 -6.60
CA SER A 236 11.38 -0.02 -6.22
C SER A 236 10.81 1.14 -7.02
N VAL A 237 9.49 1.09 -7.21
CA VAL A 237 8.65 2.20 -7.68
C VAL A 237 7.55 2.38 -6.64
N GLN A 238 7.47 3.58 -6.08
CA GLN A 238 6.48 3.96 -5.09
C GLN A 238 5.71 5.17 -5.60
N VAL A 239 4.38 5.11 -5.57
CA VAL A 239 3.50 6.23 -5.92
C VAL A 239 2.72 6.62 -4.68
N SER A 240 2.89 7.85 -4.20
CA SER A 240 2.12 8.41 -3.09
C SER A 240 1.00 9.30 -3.60
N ARG A 241 -0.16 9.20 -2.94
CA ARG A 241 -1.27 10.14 -3.14
C ARG A 241 -1.19 11.34 -2.22
N LEU A 242 -0.57 11.18 -1.05
CA LEU A 242 -0.40 12.24 -0.06
C LEU A 242 0.90 13.01 -0.34
N PRO A 243 0.93 14.33 -0.09
CA PRO A 243 2.12 15.14 -0.25
C PRO A 243 3.19 14.77 0.78
N HIS A 244 4.45 15.04 0.43
CA HIS A 244 5.59 14.76 1.30
C HIS A 244 5.90 15.98 2.19
N GLY A 245 5.31 16.01 3.39
CA GLY A 245 5.74 16.90 4.49
C GLY A 245 5.34 18.38 4.36
N GLY A 246 4.55 18.87 5.31
CA GLY A 246 4.35 20.31 5.58
C GLY A 246 3.48 21.08 4.58
N GLU A 247 3.30 20.59 3.35
CA GLU A 247 2.37 21.18 2.41
C GLU A 247 0.92 20.89 2.80
N ALA A 248 0.22 21.90 3.31
CA ALA A 248 -1.17 21.79 3.74
C ALA A 248 -2.15 21.57 2.57
N GLN A 249 -1.74 21.90 1.34
CA GLN A 249 -2.62 21.84 0.19
C GLN A 249 -2.52 20.50 -0.52
N LEU A 250 -3.60 19.72 -0.44
CA LEU A 250 -3.76 18.49 -1.20
C LEU A 250 -3.77 18.81 -2.70
N SER A 251 -2.72 18.39 -3.42
CA SER A 251 -2.67 18.49 -4.86
C SER A 251 -3.67 17.52 -5.52
N GLY A 252 -4.18 17.87 -6.69
CA GLY A 252 -4.99 16.98 -7.53
C GLY A 252 -4.17 15.88 -8.24
N THR A 253 -2.92 15.66 -7.82
CA THR A 253 -1.92 14.84 -8.49
C THR A 253 -1.26 13.85 -7.51
N MET A 254 -0.41 12.97 -8.04
CA MET A 254 0.37 11.98 -7.31
C MET A 254 1.87 12.30 -7.44
N ALA A 255 2.69 11.73 -6.56
CA ALA A 255 4.14 11.75 -6.68
C ALA A 255 4.69 10.33 -6.81
N MET A 256 5.65 10.11 -7.69
CA MET A 256 6.32 8.83 -7.90
C MET A 256 7.78 8.93 -7.48
N THR A 257 8.19 8.07 -6.55
CA THR A 257 9.59 7.84 -6.18
C THR A 257 10.08 6.57 -6.86
N VAL A 258 11.19 6.66 -7.58
CA VAL A 258 11.84 5.52 -8.24
C VAL A 258 13.24 5.34 -7.68
N VAL A 259 13.57 4.11 -7.30
CA VAL A 259 14.91 3.73 -6.87
C VAL A 259 15.50 2.80 -7.92
N THR A 260 16.60 3.22 -8.53
CA THR A 260 17.33 2.42 -9.53
C THR A 260 18.56 1.79 -8.90
N LYS A 261 18.86 0.55 -9.31
CA LYS A 261 20.14 -0.08 -8.96
C LYS A 261 21.17 0.39 -9.97
N GLU A 262 22.15 1.17 -9.55
CA GLU A 262 23.21 1.57 -10.46
C GLU A 262 24.08 0.35 -10.78
N LYS A 263 24.28 0.05 -12.06
CA LYS A 263 25.28 -0.92 -12.47
C LYS A 263 26.61 -0.21 -12.29
N ASN A 264 27.33 -0.51 -11.21
CA ASN A 264 28.69 -0.03 -11.00
C ASN A 264 29.46 -0.29 -12.30
N LYS A 265 29.75 0.76 -13.08
CA LYS A 265 30.66 0.64 -14.21
C LYS A 265 31.98 0.27 -13.55
N LYS A 266 32.37 -1.01 -13.59
CA LYS A 266 33.72 -1.43 -13.23
C LYS A 266 34.64 -0.58 -14.11
N VAL A 267 35.21 0.47 -13.55
CA VAL A 267 36.41 1.07 -14.11
C VAL A 267 37.39 -0.10 -14.20
N PRO A 268 37.93 -0.44 -15.38
CA PRO A 268 38.96 -1.45 -15.45
C PRO A 268 40.23 -0.83 -14.86
N THR A 269 40.28 -0.73 -13.53
CA THR A 269 41.51 -0.50 -12.78
C THR A 269 42.32 -1.79 -12.88
N ILE A 270 42.98 -1.93 -14.02
CA ILE A 270 44.32 -2.50 -14.04
C ILE A 270 45.11 -1.60 -13.09
N PHE A 271 45.77 -2.20 -12.09
CA PHE A 271 46.57 -1.58 -11.03
C PHE A 271 45.92 -1.40 -9.65
N LEU A 272 46.63 -2.02 -8.69
CA LEU A 272 46.65 -1.90 -7.23
C LEU A 272 45.73 -2.82 -6.40
N SER A 273 46.38 -3.87 -5.91
CA SER A 273 46.09 -4.64 -4.71
C SER A 273 45.91 -3.75 -3.47
N LYS A 274 44.66 -3.45 -3.11
CA LYS A 274 44.27 -3.12 -1.72
C LYS A 274 42.93 -3.80 -1.39
N LYS A 275 42.86 -4.36 -0.18
CA LYS A 275 41.75 -5.15 0.38
C LYS A 275 40.38 -4.54 0.02
N PRO A 276 39.36 -5.36 -0.33
CA PRO A 276 38.03 -4.85 -0.62
C PRO A 276 37.43 -4.28 0.65
N ARG A 277 37.30 -2.95 0.71
CA ARG A 277 36.39 -2.27 1.63
C ARG A 277 35.00 -2.40 0.99
N GLU A 278 34.04 -2.94 1.74
CA GLU A 278 32.64 -3.06 1.32
C GLU A 278 32.17 -1.73 0.73
N LYS A 279 31.91 -1.74 -0.58
CA LYS A 279 31.47 -0.56 -1.31
C LYS A 279 29.94 -0.58 -1.26
N GLU A 280 29.38 0.21 -0.35
CA GLU A 280 27.95 0.49 -0.26
C GLU A 280 27.40 0.75 -1.67
N VAL A 281 26.34 0.05 -2.03
CA VAL A 281 25.70 0.18 -3.35
C VAL A 281 24.95 1.50 -3.38
N ASP A 282 25.53 2.52 -4.03
CA ASP A 282 24.86 3.80 -4.30
C ASP A 282 23.54 3.53 -5.07
N SER A 283 22.42 3.71 -4.38
CA SER A 283 21.09 3.60 -4.96
C SER A 283 20.61 5.01 -5.31
N LYS A 284 20.54 5.35 -6.60
CA LYS A 284 20.02 6.65 -7.03
C LYS A 284 18.49 6.65 -6.93
N SER A 285 17.97 7.48 -6.03
CA SER A 285 16.53 7.76 -5.87
C SER A 285 16.14 9.05 -6.60
N GLN A 286 14.99 9.04 -7.27
CA GLN A 286 14.40 10.20 -7.95
C GLN A 286 12.93 10.32 -7.57
N VAL A 287 12.46 11.54 -7.30
CA VAL A 287 11.04 11.86 -7.10
C VAL A 287 10.53 12.65 -8.30
N ILE A 288 9.34 12.28 -8.79
CA ILE A 288 8.61 12.96 -9.88
C ILE A 288 7.23 13.32 -9.34
N GLU A 289 6.95 14.61 -9.25
CA GLU A 289 5.68 15.12 -8.74
C GLU A 289 4.72 15.48 -9.86
N GLY A 290 3.48 15.81 -9.50
CA GLY A 290 2.50 16.32 -10.45
C GLY A 290 1.92 15.25 -11.37
N ILE A 291 1.97 13.96 -11.03
CA ILE A 291 1.49 12.88 -11.90
C ILE A 291 -0.04 12.77 -11.83
N SER A 292 -0.73 12.92 -12.96
CA SER A 292 -2.18 12.75 -13.06
C SER A 292 -2.58 11.31 -13.32
N ARG A 293 -1.80 10.60 -14.14
CA ARG A 293 -2.00 9.21 -14.52
C ARG A 293 -0.66 8.51 -14.72
N LEU A 294 -0.58 7.22 -14.41
CA LEU A 294 0.52 6.37 -14.83
C LEU A 294 0.06 4.95 -15.19
N ILE A 295 0.85 4.28 -16.00
CA ILE A 295 0.71 2.88 -16.39
C ILE A 295 2.06 2.22 -16.15
N CYS A 296 2.09 1.12 -15.42
CA CYS A 296 3.30 0.38 -15.14
C CYS A 296 3.14 -1.08 -15.53
N SER A 297 4.09 -1.59 -16.30
CA SER A 297 4.17 -2.98 -16.76
C SER A 297 5.60 -3.49 -16.62
N ALA A 298 5.76 -4.82 -16.58
CA ALA A 298 7.06 -5.44 -16.72
C ALA A 298 7.58 -5.27 -18.16
N LYS A 299 8.90 -5.14 -18.33
CA LYS A 299 9.54 -5.10 -19.66
C LYS A 299 9.36 -6.42 -20.43
N GLN A 300 9.37 -7.53 -19.71
CA GLN A 300 9.08 -8.85 -20.27
C GLN A 300 7.57 -9.13 -20.12
N GLN A 301 6.87 -9.31 -21.23
CA GLN A 301 5.40 -9.41 -21.24
C GLN A 301 4.84 -10.60 -20.45
N GLN A 302 5.63 -11.65 -20.23
CA GLN A 302 5.21 -12.82 -19.43
C GLN A 302 5.43 -12.64 -17.93
N THR A 303 6.16 -11.60 -17.51
CA THR A 303 6.43 -11.35 -16.09
C THR A 303 5.21 -10.73 -15.42
N MET A 304 4.72 -11.40 -14.38
CA MET A 304 3.65 -10.88 -13.52
C MET A 304 4.24 -10.05 -12.38
N LEU A 305 3.57 -8.95 -12.06
CA LEU A 305 3.94 -8.04 -10.99
C LEU A 305 3.23 -8.42 -9.68
N ARG A 306 3.90 -8.15 -8.57
CA ARG A 306 3.30 -8.00 -7.24
C ARG A 306 3.20 -6.50 -6.92
N VAL A 307 2.01 -6.05 -6.57
CA VAL A 307 1.70 -4.64 -6.29
C VAL A 307 1.09 -4.52 -4.90
N SER A 308 1.66 -3.67 -4.05
CA SER A 308 1.05 -3.32 -2.76
C SER A 308 0.26 -2.01 -2.91
N ILE A 309 -1.02 -2.00 -2.54
CA ILE A 309 -1.89 -0.81 -2.56
C ILE A 309 -2.41 -0.59 -1.14
N ASP A 310 -2.02 0.53 -0.53
CA ASP A 310 -2.34 0.86 0.86
C ASP A 310 -2.05 -0.32 1.81
N GLY A 311 -0.90 -0.96 1.62
CA GLY A 311 -0.43 -2.10 2.42
C GLY A 311 -1.02 -3.45 2.04
N VAL A 312 -2.03 -3.50 1.16
CA VAL A 312 -2.64 -4.76 0.70
C VAL A 312 -1.91 -5.25 -0.54
N GLU A 313 -1.36 -6.45 -0.49
CA GLU A 313 -0.67 -7.07 -1.63
C GLU A 313 -1.63 -7.66 -2.66
N TRP A 314 -1.26 -7.50 -3.93
CA TRP A 314 -1.95 -8.05 -5.10
C TRP A 314 -0.92 -8.74 -6.01
N SER A 315 -1.18 -10.00 -6.36
CA SER A 315 -0.32 -10.82 -7.23
C SER A 315 -0.93 -11.00 -8.63
N ASP A 316 -0.16 -11.61 -9.53
CA ASP A 316 -0.62 -12.04 -10.85
C ASP A 316 -1.05 -10.87 -11.77
N ILE A 317 -0.38 -9.73 -11.61
CA ILE A 317 -0.70 -8.49 -12.32
C ILE A 317 0.13 -8.36 -13.60
N LYS A 318 -0.51 -8.31 -14.77
CA LYS A 318 0.18 -8.06 -16.05
C LYS A 318 0.69 -6.62 -16.13
N PHE A 319 -0.17 -5.68 -15.77
CA PHE A 319 0.13 -4.26 -15.65
C PHE A 319 -0.91 -3.60 -14.75
N PHE A 320 -0.59 -2.42 -14.25
CA PHE A 320 -1.54 -1.59 -13.52
C PHE A 320 -1.53 -0.15 -14.01
N GLN A 321 -2.65 0.53 -13.80
CA GLN A 321 -2.81 1.95 -14.10
C GLN A 321 -3.24 2.66 -12.83
N LEU A 322 -2.65 3.83 -12.54
CA LEU A 322 -3.08 4.69 -11.46
C LEU A 322 -3.64 6.00 -12.03
N ALA A 323 -4.72 6.49 -11.44
CA ALA A 323 -5.28 7.81 -11.70
C ALA A 323 -5.40 8.57 -10.37
N ALA A 324 -5.06 9.86 -10.38
CA ALA A 324 -5.05 10.69 -9.17
C ALA A 324 -6.46 10.94 -8.57
N GLN A 325 -7.51 10.54 -9.28
CA GLN A 325 -8.90 10.79 -8.92
C GLN A 325 -9.78 9.57 -9.19
N TRP A 326 -10.57 9.19 -8.20
CA TRP A 326 -11.61 8.17 -8.30
C TRP A 326 -12.74 8.61 -9.26
N PRO A 327 -13.24 7.75 -10.17
CA PRO A 327 -14.12 8.19 -11.26
C PRO A 327 -15.55 8.54 -10.81
N THR A 328 -16.01 8.09 -9.64
CA THR A 328 -17.38 8.39 -9.15
C THR A 328 -17.48 9.75 -8.45
N HIS A 329 -18.66 10.11 -7.94
CA HIS A 329 -18.85 11.34 -7.14
C HIS A 329 -18.14 11.29 -5.77
N VAL A 330 -17.72 10.10 -5.30
CA VAL A 330 -16.99 9.91 -4.03
C VAL A 330 -15.51 10.28 -4.24
N LYS A 331 -15.23 11.59 -4.31
CA LYS A 331 -13.88 12.12 -4.60
C LYS A 331 -12.97 12.17 -3.38
N HIS A 332 -13.54 12.21 -2.18
CA HIS A 332 -12.79 12.43 -0.94
C HIS A 332 -13.24 11.47 0.17
N PHE A 333 -12.28 11.10 1.02
CA PHE A 333 -12.49 10.37 2.26
C PHE A 333 -12.45 11.36 3.44
N PRO A 334 -13.57 11.55 4.17
CA PRO A 334 -13.70 12.60 5.18
C PRO A 334 -13.06 12.18 6.51
N VAL A 335 -11.87 12.72 6.81
CA VAL A 335 -11.12 12.41 8.04
C VAL A 335 -11.29 13.53 9.07
N GLY A 336 -11.51 13.20 10.34
CA GLY A 336 -11.59 14.18 11.42
C GLY A 336 -10.23 14.58 11.97
N LEU A 337 -10.01 15.87 12.20
CA LEU A 337 -8.81 16.44 12.84
C LEU A 337 -9.22 17.40 13.97
N PHE A 338 -8.30 17.66 14.91
CA PHE A 338 -8.51 18.58 16.03
C PHE A 338 -8.61 20.02 15.57
N SER A 339 -7.68 20.45 14.70
CA SER A 339 -7.64 21.80 14.13
C SER A 339 -7.64 21.72 12.62
N GLY A 340 -8.44 22.57 11.98
CA GLY A 340 -8.18 22.96 10.61
C GLY A 340 -7.05 23.97 10.65
N SER A 341 -6.00 23.76 9.87
CA SER A 341 -5.11 24.86 9.50
C SER A 341 -6.01 25.98 8.98
N LYS A 342 -6.23 27.03 9.77
CA LYS A 342 -6.69 28.29 9.21
C LYS A 342 -5.60 28.65 8.20
N ALA A 343 -5.95 28.64 6.92
CA ALA A 343 -5.19 29.40 5.95
C ALA A 343 -5.24 30.84 6.45
N THR A 344 -4.14 31.31 7.03
CA THR A 344 -3.91 32.73 7.31
C THR A 344 -3.75 33.47 6.00
#